data_AF-K1RQM6-F1
#
_entry.id   AF-K1RQM6-F1
#
_cell.length_a   1.000
_cell.length_b   1.000
_cell.length_c   1.000
_cell.angle_alpha   90.00
_cell.angle_beta   90.00
_cell.angle_gamma   90.00
#
_symmetry.space_group_name_H-M   'P 1'
#
loop_
_entity.id
_entity.type
_entity.pdbx_description
1 polymer ?
#
loop_
_entity_poly.entity_id
_entity_poly.type
_entity_poly.pdbx_seq_one_letter_code
_entity_poly.pdbx_strand_id
1 'polypeptide(L)'
;LTVNGVPVQYIYVSVNGNDNNNGSKNAPVRTIAKAISLNTNGIYILEGNYREYGLNINSDLKIVGDGKVIIGGISSADPVFKISNSANVSFNNLKFADISNGEIINGLAAGEVEISGCEFYSNNQKGILVNVANLLISDSKFENNNVFKCIYTNYLEMRNCEFVNNTANEEKIHF
;
A
#
# COMPACT_ATOMS: atom_id res chain seq x y z
N LEU A 1 14.63 -11.99 -6.20
CA LEU A 1 13.94 -10.73 -5.87
C LEU A 1 14.75 -10.04 -4.77
N THR A 2 15.25 -8.83 -5.02
CA THR A 2 16.10 -8.07 -4.10
C THR A 2 15.49 -6.70 -3.84
N VAL A 3 15.76 -6.11 -2.67
CA VAL A 3 15.53 -4.69 -2.39
C VAL A 3 16.91 -4.06 -2.24
N ASN A 4 17.26 -3.09 -3.10
CA ASN A 4 18.57 -2.43 -3.12
C ASN A 4 19.77 -3.40 -3.12
N GLY A 5 19.67 -4.49 -3.89
CA GLY A 5 20.73 -5.51 -4.02
C GLY A 5 20.77 -6.55 -2.89
N VAL A 6 19.93 -6.44 -1.86
CA VAL A 6 19.83 -7.41 -0.75
C VAL A 6 18.70 -8.41 -1.03
N PRO A 7 18.90 -9.73 -0.85
CA PRO A 7 17.83 -10.72 -0.95
C PRO A 7 16.65 -10.37 -0.04
N VAL A 8 15.43 -10.48 -0.57
CA VAL A 8 14.23 -10.24 0.24
C VAL A 8 14.03 -11.38 1.23
N GLN A 9 13.98 -11.06 2.52
CA GLN A 9 13.53 -11.96 3.57
C GLN A 9 12.08 -11.61 3.90
N TYR A 10 11.17 -12.57 3.77
CA TYR A 10 9.76 -12.32 4.01
C TYR A 10 9.34 -12.63 5.44
N ILE A 11 8.64 -11.68 6.05
CA ILE A 11 7.73 -11.93 7.16
C ILE A 11 6.34 -12.20 6.59
N TYR A 12 5.75 -13.32 7.01
CA TYR A 12 4.44 -13.76 6.58
C TYR A 12 3.36 -13.24 7.50
N VAL A 13 2.30 -12.69 6.90
CA VAL A 13 1.13 -12.14 7.60
C VAL A 13 -0.11 -12.95 7.22
N SER A 14 -0.90 -13.36 8.21
CA SER A 14 -2.14 -14.12 8.00
C SER A 14 -3.23 -13.65 8.94
N VAL A 15 -4.48 -13.56 8.48
CA VAL A 15 -5.64 -13.29 9.35
C VAL A 15 -5.79 -14.30 10.50
N ASN A 16 -5.28 -15.53 10.31
CA ASN A 16 -5.25 -16.60 11.33
C ASN A 16 -3.92 -16.67 12.09
N GLY A 17 -3.00 -15.74 11.83
CA GLY A 17 -1.70 -15.66 12.49
C GLY A 17 -1.78 -15.18 13.93
N ASN A 18 -0.62 -15.02 14.56
CA ASN A 18 -0.50 -14.51 15.93
C ASN A 18 0.70 -13.56 16.01
N ASP A 19 0.51 -12.35 16.57
CA ASP A 19 1.58 -11.34 16.65
C ASP A 19 2.71 -11.71 17.63
N ASN A 20 2.55 -12.80 18.40
CA ASN A 20 3.63 -13.42 19.17
C ASN A 20 4.51 -14.37 18.34
N ASN A 21 4.13 -14.69 17.11
CA ASN A 21 4.92 -15.53 16.23
C ASN A 21 6.14 -14.79 15.68
N ASN A 22 7.10 -15.56 15.16
CA ASN A 22 8.31 -15.02 14.55
C ASN A 22 8.13 -14.53 13.11
N GLY A 23 6.96 -14.73 12.51
CA GLY A 23 6.67 -14.28 11.14
C GLY A 23 7.19 -15.20 10.04
N SER A 24 7.63 -16.41 10.37
CA SER A 24 7.94 -17.43 9.37
C SER A 24 6.68 -17.92 8.65
N LYS A 25 6.84 -18.59 7.50
CA LYS A 25 5.71 -19.16 6.74
C LYS A 25 4.84 -20.12 7.57
N ASN A 26 5.45 -20.87 8.50
CA ASN A 26 4.75 -21.83 9.36
C ASN A 26 4.17 -21.19 10.64
N ALA A 27 4.62 -19.99 10.99
CA ALA A 27 4.17 -19.22 12.13
C ALA A 27 4.05 -17.75 11.74
N PRO A 28 3.05 -17.38 10.91
CA PRO A 28 2.88 -16.01 10.44
C PRO A 28 2.42 -15.11 11.58
N VAL A 29 2.79 -13.83 11.51
CA VAL A 29 2.20 -12.81 12.39
C VAL A 29 0.78 -12.49 11.93
N ARG A 30 -0.03 -11.88 12.79
CA ARG A 30 -1.43 -11.59 12.45
C ARG A 30 -1.58 -10.27 11.69
N THR A 31 -0.80 -9.27 12.09
CA THR A 31 -0.93 -7.89 11.63
C THR A 31 0.25 -7.47 10.75
N ILE A 32 -0.03 -6.55 9.82
CA ILE A 32 1.01 -5.89 9.01
C ILE A 32 1.86 -5.01 9.92
N ALA A 33 1.26 -4.35 10.91
CA ALA A 33 1.97 -3.56 11.91
C ALA A 33 3.06 -4.38 12.62
N LYS A 34 2.74 -5.60 13.05
CA LYS A 34 3.73 -6.50 13.66
C LYS A 34 4.83 -6.89 12.68
N ALA A 35 4.50 -7.15 11.42
CA ALA A 35 5.50 -7.50 10.42
C ALA A 35 6.52 -6.36 10.20
N ILE A 36 6.05 -5.12 10.11
CA ILE A 36 6.91 -3.93 10.03
C ILE A 36 7.81 -3.83 11.26
N SER A 37 7.29 -4.09 12.47
CA SER A 37 8.07 -3.99 13.71
C SER A 37 9.20 -5.02 13.81
N LEU A 38 9.25 -6.03 12.94
CA LEU A 38 10.31 -7.04 12.90
C LEU A 38 11.51 -6.60 12.03
N ASN A 39 11.53 -5.35 11.54
CA ASN A 39 12.62 -4.75 10.75
C ASN A 39 13.01 -5.61 9.53
N THR A 40 11.99 -6.03 8.79
CA THR A 40 12.13 -6.81 7.56
C THR A 40 12.27 -5.92 6.32
N ASN A 41 12.88 -6.43 5.25
CA ASN A 41 12.83 -5.81 3.92
C ASN A 41 11.72 -6.39 3.03
N GLY A 42 10.98 -7.40 3.52
CA GLY A 42 9.89 -8.07 2.82
C GLY A 42 8.73 -8.47 3.72
N ILE A 43 7.51 -8.21 3.26
CA ILE A 43 6.26 -8.71 3.84
C ILE A 43 5.49 -9.48 2.78
N TYR A 44 5.06 -10.69 3.11
CA TYR A 44 4.19 -11.52 2.28
C TYR A 44 2.86 -11.73 3.01
N ILE A 45 1.78 -11.21 2.44
CA ILE A 45 0.45 -11.22 3.05
C ILE A 45 -0.37 -12.32 2.40
N LEU A 46 -0.84 -13.27 3.21
CA LEU A 46 -1.74 -14.34 2.75
C LEU A 46 -3.15 -13.81 2.53
N GLU A 47 -3.94 -14.52 1.73
CA GLU A 47 -5.33 -14.16 1.44
C GLU A 47 -6.13 -13.82 2.71
N GLY A 48 -6.91 -12.74 2.66
CA GLY A 48 -7.68 -12.28 3.80
C GLY A 48 -8.07 -10.79 3.73
N ASN A 49 -8.88 -10.37 4.70
CA ASN A 49 -9.30 -8.98 4.88
C ASN A 49 -8.60 -8.37 6.09
N TYR A 50 -7.85 -7.29 5.89
CA TYR A 50 -7.02 -6.64 6.88
C TYR A 50 -7.50 -5.21 7.14
N ARG A 51 -7.76 -4.90 8.42
CA ARG A 51 -8.24 -3.58 8.87
C ARG A 51 -7.11 -2.80 9.54
N GLU A 52 -6.06 -2.51 8.77
CA GLU A 52 -4.83 -1.84 9.23
C GLU A 52 -4.83 -0.35 8.90
N TYR A 53 -4.33 0.49 9.79
CA TYR A 53 -4.14 1.92 9.51
C TYR A 53 -2.99 2.50 10.34
N GLY A 54 -2.46 3.64 9.91
CA GLY A 54 -1.37 4.33 10.63
C GLY A 54 -0.03 3.58 10.58
N LEU A 55 0.20 2.76 9.55
CA LEU A 55 1.42 1.97 9.39
C LEU A 55 2.56 2.86 8.95
N ASN A 56 3.59 3.00 9.79
CA ASN A 56 4.78 3.81 9.48
C ASN A 56 5.87 2.94 8.83
N ILE A 57 6.31 3.31 7.64
CA ILE A 57 7.42 2.70 6.92
C ILE A 57 8.53 3.75 6.80
N ASN A 58 9.70 3.43 7.34
CA ASN A 58 10.87 4.33 7.42
C ASN A 58 12.16 3.71 6.87
N SER A 59 12.04 2.54 6.24
CA SER A 59 13.11 1.78 5.60
C SER A 59 12.57 1.09 4.35
N ASP A 60 13.46 0.71 3.43
CA ASP A 60 13.06 0.10 2.17
C ASP A 60 12.27 -1.19 2.42
N LEU A 61 11.12 -1.33 1.75
CA LEU A 61 10.20 -2.42 2.06
C LEU A 61 9.45 -2.90 0.82
N LYS A 62 9.46 -4.22 0.60
CA LYS A 62 8.62 -4.86 -0.40
C LYS A 62 7.41 -5.55 0.25
N ILE A 63 6.21 -5.16 -0.13
CA ILE A 63 4.95 -5.76 0.33
C ILE A 63 4.29 -6.47 -0.85
N VAL A 64 3.97 -7.75 -0.64
CA VAL A 64 3.38 -8.63 -1.66
C VAL A 64 2.14 -9.31 -1.09
N GLY A 65 1.01 -9.24 -1.79
CA GLY A 65 -0.18 -10.01 -1.48
C GLY A 65 -0.28 -11.30 -2.28
N ASP A 66 -0.90 -12.31 -1.67
CA ASP A 66 -1.25 -13.59 -2.31
C ASP A 66 -2.55 -13.47 -3.14
N GLY A 67 -2.65 -12.46 -4.03
CA GLY A 67 -3.70 -12.29 -5.04
C GLY A 67 -5.13 -11.92 -4.56
N LYS A 68 -5.55 -12.33 -3.36
CA LYS A 68 -6.85 -11.98 -2.75
C LYS A 68 -6.73 -11.30 -1.39
N VAL A 69 -5.69 -10.49 -1.24
CA VAL A 69 -5.49 -9.67 -0.03
C VAL A 69 -6.26 -8.36 -0.18
N ILE A 70 -7.17 -8.08 0.73
CA ILE A 70 -7.89 -6.81 0.82
C ILE A 70 -7.42 -6.08 2.07
N ILE A 71 -6.89 -4.86 1.91
CA ILE A 71 -6.59 -3.93 2.99
C ILE A 71 -7.65 -2.83 2.92
N GLY A 72 -8.55 -2.80 3.90
CA GLY A 72 -9.79 -2.05 3.70
C GLY A 72 -10.83 -2.16 4.79
N GLY A 73 -11.98 -1.51 4.56
CA GLY A 73 -13.10 -1.47 5.51
C GLY A 73 -12.77 -0.64 6.76
N ILE A 74 -12.16 0.53 6.56
CA ILE A 74 -11.60 1.37 7.63
C ILE A 74 -12.05 2.82 7.46
N SER A 75 -12.43 3.44 8.58
CA SER A 75 -12.79 4.86 8.66
C SER A 75 -11.88 5.60 9.65
N SER A 76 -10.56 5.61 9.35
CA SER A 76 -9.55 6.33 10.14
C SER A 76 -9.11 7.60 9.41
N ALA A 77 -8.81 8.68 10.14
CA ALA A 77 -8.25 9.90 9.55
C ALA A 77 -6.75 9.74 9.21
N ASP A 78 -6.08 8.75 9.80
CA ASP A 78 -4.70 8.42 9.46
C ASP A 78 -4.62 7.71 8.11
N PRO A 79 -3.57 7.99 7.31
CA PRO A 79 -3.19 7.15 6.20
C PRO A 79 -3.08 5.68 6.58
N VAL A 80 -3.44 4.77 5.67
CA VAL A 80 -3.14 3.34 5.88
C VAL A 80 -1.63 3.15 5.98
N PHE A 81 -0.87 3.67 5.00
CA PHE A 81 0.58 3.66 4.97
C PHE A 81 1.16 5.09 4.96
N LYS A 82 2.10 5.34 5.87
CA LYS A 82 2.91 6.55 5.95
C LYS A 82 4.35 6.18 5.60
N ILE A 83 4.88 6.73 4.51
CA ILE A 83 6.23 6.43 4.02
C ILE A 83 7.13 7.65 4.24
N SER A 84 8.29 7.43 4.84
CA SER A 84 9.22 8.48 5.27
C SER A 84 10.67 8.06 5.13
N ASN A 85 11.59 8.97 5.46
CA ASN A 85 13.04 8.71 5.54
C ASN A 85 13.66 8.21 4.22
N SER A 86 13.17 8.73 3.09
CA SER A 86 13.60 8.36 1.74
C SER A 86 13.47 6.86 1.43
N ALA A 87 12.62 6.14 2.16
CA ALA A 87 12.39 4.72 1.95
C ALA A 87 11.80 4.47 0.57
N ASN A 88 12.32 3.44 -0.11
CA ASN A 88 11.78 2.92 -1.35
C ASN A 88 10.84 1.75 -1.04
N VAL A 89 9.58 1.88 -1.45
CA VAL A 89 8.54 0.93 -1.06
C VAL A 89 7.80 0.41 -2.27
N SER A 90 7.62 -0.90 -2.36
CA SER A 90 6.82 -1.52 -3.42
C SER A 90 5.60 -2.25 -2.85
N PHE A 91 4.45 -2.05 -3.48
CA PHE A 91 3.19 -2.72 -3.20
C PHE A 91 2.83 -3.57 -4.41
N ASN A 92 2.65 -4.88 -4.20
CA ASN A 92 2.48 -5.85 -5.27
C ASN A 92 1.26 -6.73 -5.00
N ASN A 93 0.34 -6.87 -5.94
CA ASN A 93 -0.80 -7.81 -5.86
C ASN A 93 -1.68 -7.61 -4.62
N LEU A 94 -2.01 -6.36 -4.31
CA LEU A 94 -2.87 -5.97 -3.18
C LEU A 94 -4.13 -5.26 -3.66
N LYS A 95 -5.22 -5.46 -2.93
CA LYS A 95 -6.47 -4.74 -3.12
C LYS A 95 -6.70 -3.77 -1.97
N PHE A 96 -7.07 -2.54 -2.29
CA PHE A 96 -7.40 -1.50 -1.33
C PHE A 96 -8.84 -1.04 -1.52
N ALA A 97 -9.69 -1.26 -0.51
CA ALA A 97 -11.12 -1.12 -0.68
C ALA A 97 -11.87 -0.59 0.53
N ASP A 98 -12.99 0.10 0.28
CA ASP A 98 -13.92 0.55 1.32
C ASP A 98 -13.23 1.36 2.45
N ILE A 99 -12.27 2.22 2.08
CA ILE A 99 -11.61 3.16 3.00
C ILE A 99 -12.30 4.53 2.88
N SER A 100 -12.65 5.18 4.00
CA SER A 100 -13.63 6.28 4.01
C SER A 100 -13.30 7.56 4.80
N ASN A 101 -12.07 7.79 5.27
CA ASN A 101 -11.74 9.01 6.05
C ASN A 101 -10.27 9.49 5.95
N GLY A 102 -9.35 8.60 5.56
CA GLY A 102 -7.90 8.86 5.50
C GLY A 102 -7.36 8.82 4.08
N GLU A 103 -6.04 8.79 3.96
CA GLU A 103 -5.38 8.44 2.71
C GLU A 103 -5.03 6.94 2.67
N ILE A 104 -4.80 6.35 1.50
CA ILE A 104 -4.29 4.97 1.45
C ILE A 104 -2.77 5.00 1.63
N ILE A 105 -2.07 5.72 0.76
CA ILE A 105 -0.62 5.87 0.83
C ILE A 105 -0.29 7.36 0.86
N ASN A 106 0.39 7.79 1.93
CA ASN A 106 0.96 9.13 2.05
C ASN A 106 2.49 9.03 2.09
N GLY A 107 3.13 9.50 1.02
CA GLY A 107 4.57 9.37 0.79
C GLY A 107 5.39 10.64 1.01
N LEU A 108 4.98 11.53 1.93
CA LEU A 108 5.53 12.89 2.09
C LEU A 108 7.07 12.99 2.05
N ALA A 109 7.77 11.98 2.56
CA ALA A 109 9.24 11.89 2.50
C ALA A 109 9.72 10.51 2.02
N ALA A 110 8.99 9.90 1.07
CA ALA A 110 9.38 8.66 0.41
C ALA A 110 10.46 8.92 -0.65
N GLY A 111 11.27 7.89 -0.95
CA GLY A 111 12.19 7.89 -2.09
C GLY A 111 11.43 7.64 -3.40
N GLU A 112 11.25 6.36 -3.71
CA GLU A 112 10.36 5.87 -4.78
C GLU A 112 9.24 5.01 -4.19
N VAL A 113 8.04 5.14 -4.74
CA VAL A 113 6.93 4.21 -4.45
C VAL A 113 6.54 3.50 -5.75
N GLU A 114 6.57 2.18 -5.73
CA GLU A 114 6.15 1.32 -6.83
C GLU A 114 4.83 0.62 -6.48
N ILE A 115 3.87 0.69 -7.39
CA ILE A 115 2.57 0.02 -7.31
C ILE A 115 2.43 -0.91 -8.52
N SER A 116 2.30 -2.21 -8.30
CA SER A 116 2.21 -3.20 -9.38
C SER A 116 1.15 -4.25 -9.12
N GLY A 117 0.29 -4.53 -10.11
CA GLY A 117 -0.77 -5.55 -9.95
C GLY A 117 -1.79 -5.21 -8.86
N CYS A 118 -1.94 -3.93 -8.49
CA CYS A 118 -2.80 -3.51 -7.40
C CYS A 118 -4.18 -3.05 -7.88
N GLU A 119 -5.19 -3.23 -7.04
CA GLU A 119 -6.53 -2.72 -7.28
C GLU A 119 -6.93 -1.73 -6.18
N PHE A 120 -7.48 -0.59 -6.56
CA PHE A 120 -8.04 0.40 -5.65
C PHE A 120 -9.51 0.58 -6.02
N TYR A 121 -10.44 0.19 -5.17
CA TYR A 121 -11.85 0.27 -5.51
C TYR A 121 -12.79 0.69 -4.39
N SER A 122 -13.89 1.34 -4.75
CA SER A 122 -14.95 1.77 -3.83
C SER A 122 -14.44 2.63 -2.67
N ASN A 123 -13.32 3.32 -2.84
CA ASN A 123 -12.80 4.16 -1.77
C ASN A 123 -13.43 5.55 -1.83
N ASN A 124 -13.88 6.04 -0.67
CA ASN A 124 -14.63 7.29 -0.54
C ASN A 124 -13.96 8.21 0.50
N GLN A 125 -12.78 8.73 0.18
CA GLN A 125 -11.80 9.20 1.17
C GLN A 125 -11.04 10.47 0.73
N LYS A 126 -10.07 10.93 1.54
CA LYS A 126 -9.24 12.10 1.24
C LYS A 126 -8.30 11.86 0.05
N GLY A 127 -7.63 10.71 -0.03
CA GLY A 127 -6.90 10.37 -1.23
C GLY A 127 -6.35 8.95 -1.30
N ILE A 128 -5.91 8.54 -2.48
CA ILE A 128 -5.36 7.19 -2.68
C ILE A 128 -3.83 7.23 -2.59
N LEU A 129 -3.16 7.86 -3.56
CA LEU A 129 -1.69 7.97 -3.60
C LEU A 129 -1.31 9.44 -3.51
N VAL A 130 -0.88 9.92 -2.35
CA VAL A 130 -0.62 11.35 -2.12
C VAL A 130 0.80 11.63 -1.62
N ASN A 131 1.32 12.79 -2.01
CA ASN A 131 2.60 13.35 -1.59
C ASN A 131 3.81 12.47 -1.91
N VAL A 132 3.72 11.64 -2.95
CA VAL A 132 4.83 10.78 -3.37
C VAL A 132 5.73 11.59 -4.31
N ALA A 133 7.06 11.62 -4.09
CA ALA A 133 7.95 12.33 -5.00
C ALA A 133 8.07 11.62 -6.37
N ASN A 134 8.44 10.34 -6.36
CA ASN A 134 8.57 9.50 -7.55
C ASN A 134 7.62 8.30 -7.43
N LEU A 135 6.63 8.23 -8.32
CA LEU A 135 5.60 7.20 -8.30
C LEU A 135 5.61 6.41 -9.61
N LEU A 136 5.80 5.10 -9.50
CA LEU A 136 5.70 4.15 -10.60
C LEU A 136 4.46 3.29 -10.40
N ILE A 137 3.58 3.23 -11.40
CA ILE A 137 2.37 2.40 -11.36
C ILE A 137 2.33 1.50 -12.59
N SER A 138 2.16 0.20 -12.39
CA SER A 138 2.05 -0.77 -13.47
C SER A 138 0.91 -1.76 -13.23
N ASP A 139 0.27 -2.19 -14.31
CA ASP A 139 -0.67 -3.33 -14.32
C ASP A 139 -1.75 -3.23 -13.20
N SER A 140 -2.20 -2.00 -12.90
CA SER A 140 -3.03 -1.70 -11.74
C SER A 140 -4.36 -1.07 -12.14
N LYS A 141 -5.40 -1.31 -11.34
CA LYS A 141 -6.76 -0.83 -11.61
C LYS A 141 -7.26 0.11 -10.52
N PHE A 142 -7.90 1.18 -10.93
CA PHE A 142 -8.62 2.12 -10.06
C PHE A 142 -10.08 2.13 -10.50
N GLU A 143 -11.00 1.74 -9.62
CA GLU A 143 -12.41 1.57 -9.99
C GLU A 143 -13.39 2.11 -8.94
N ASN A 144 -14.38 2.90 -9.36
CA ASN A 144 -15.45 3.41 -8.48
C ASN A 144 -14.94 4.17 -7.24
N ASN A 145 -13.80 4.87 -7.36
CA ASN A 145 -13.29 5.69 -6.26
C ASN A 145 -13.87 7.10 -6.32
N ASN A 146 -14.35 7.61 -5.19
CA ASN A 146 -14.80 9.00 -5.05
C ASN A 146 -13.94 9.70 -4.00
N VAL A 147 -12.88 10.38 -4.44
CA VAL A 147 -11.85 10.87 -3.52
C VAL A 147 -11.56 12.35 -3.74
N PHE A 148 -10.93 13.00 -2.75
CA PHE A 148 -10.45 14.36 -2.97
C PHE A 148 -9.21 14.34 -3.89
N LYS A 149 -8.23 13.48 -3.61
CA LYS A 149 -7.01 13.28 -4.45
C LYS A 149 -6.84 11.83 -4.87
N CYS A 150 -6.91 11.54 -6.17
CA CYS A 150 -6.63 10.17 -6.63
C CYS A 150 -5.13 9.89 -6.61
N ILE A 151 -4.37 10.61 -7.43
CA ILE A 151 -2.91 10.50 -7.54
C ILE A 151 -2.33 11.91 -7.46
N TYR A 152 -1.44 12.16 -6.49
CA TYR A 152 -0.78 13.44 -6.26
C TYR A 152 0.73 13.22 -6.04
N THR A 153 1.51 13.46 -7.08
CA THR A 153 2.96 13.17 -7.14
C THR A 153 3.70 14.20 -8.01
N ASN A 154 5.03 14.32 -7.83
CA ASN A 154 5.86 15.20 -8.66
C ASN A 154 6.27 14.53 -9.98
N TYR A 155 6.61 13.25 -9.91
CA TYR A 155 6.96 12.44 -11.06
C TYR A 155 6.09 11.19 -11.09
N LEU A 156 5.42 10.98 -12.21
CA LEU A 156 4.52 9.87 -12.43
C LEU A 156 4.93 9.11 -13.67
N GLU A 157 5.18 7.81 -13.51
CA GLU A 157 5.22 6.87 -14.63
C GLU A 157 4.12 5.83 -14.46
N MET A 158 3.33 5.63 -15.51
CA MET A 158 2.19 4.70 -15.49
C MET A 158 2.17 3.84 -16.74
N ARG A 159 2.00 2.53 -16.56
CA ARG A 159 1.96 1.56 -17.66
C ARG A 159 0.85 0.54 -17.43
N ASN A 160 0.07 0.22 -18.46
CA ASN A 160 -0.97 -0.82 -18.40
C ASN A 160 -1.98 -0.66 -17.25
N CYS A 161 -2.31 0.57 -16.86
CA CYS A 161 -3.27 0.84 -15.79
C CYS A 161 -4.68 1.10 -16.35
N GLU A 162 -5.70 0.71 -15.58
CA GLU A 162 -7.11 0.91 -15.92
C GLU A 162 -7.79 1.85 -14.91
N PHE A 163 -8.56 2.83 -15.40
CA PHE A 163 -9.33 3.77 -14.58
C PHE A 163 -10.80 3.73 -14.99
N VAL A 164 -11.68 3.29 -14.09
CA VAL A 164 -13.12 3.13 -14.35
C VAL A 164 -13.92 3.87 -13.28
N ASN A 165 -14.81 4.79 -13.70
CA ASN A 165 -15.77 5.47 -12.81
C ASN A 165 -15.14 6.13 -11.57
N ASN A 166 -13.98 6.77 -11.72
CA ASN A 166 -13.33 7.48 -10.62
C ASN A 166 -13.68 8.97 -10.66
N THR A 167 -13.94 9.54 -9.49
CA THR A 167 -14.12 10.97 -9.27
C THR A 167 -13.00 11.47 -8.36
N ALA A 168 -12.28 12.50 -8.80
CA ALA A 168 -11.31 13.24 -8.00
C ALA A 168 -11.76 14.71 -7.91
N ASN A 169 -11.89 15.23 -6.69
CA ASN A 169 -12.51 16.54 -6.43
C ASN A 169 -11.50 17.67 -6.12
N GLU A 170 -10.21 17.49 -6.42
CA GLU A 170 -9.20 18.56 -6.30
C GLU A 170 -9.15 19.41 -7.57
N GLU A 171 -9.16 20.75 -7.42
CA GLU A 171 -9.26 21.73 -8.53
C GLU A 171 -7.99 21.85 -9.41
N LYS A 172 -6.94 21.03 -9.18
CA LYS A 172 -5.74 20.97 -10.03
C LYS A 172 -5.50 19.55 -10.52
N ILE A 173 -5.79 19.30 -11.79
CA ILE A 173 -5.41 18.06 -12.47
C ILE A 173 -4.09 18.31 -13.20
N HIS A 174 -3.02 17.63 -12.79
CA HIS A 174 -1.83 17.48 -13.61
C HIS A 174 -1.99 16.18 -14.42
N PHE A 175 -2.22 16.32 -15.72
CA PHE A 175 -2.03 15.23 -16.70
C PHE A 175 -0.59 15.27 -17.20
#